data_AF-A0A257EYV5-F1
#
_entry.id   AF-A0A257EYV5-F1
#
_cell.length_a   1.000
_cell.length_b   1.000
_cell.length_c   1.000
_cell.angle_alpha   90.00
_cell.angle_beta   90.00
_cell.angle_gamma   90.00
#
_symmetry.space_group_name_H-M   'P 1'
#
loop_
_entity.id
_entity.type
_entity.pdbx_description
1 polymer ?
#
loop_
_entity_poly.entity_id
_entity_poly.type
_entity_poly.pdbx_seq_one_letter_code
_entity_poly.pdbx_strand_id
1 'polypeptide(L)'
;MSKPLMSKATAVWLVDNTTLSFAQIADFCGMHELEVQGIADGDVATGVKGFDPVANNQLDAIEIEKAQKDVMYRMKLKFYAAAVGEEKRRGPRYTPLSKRQDRPAAILWLVKFHPELSDGAIGKLVGTTKPTIQAIRG
;
A
#
# COMPACT_ATOMS: atom_id res chain seq x y z
N MET A 1 -4.83 -10.13 11.35
CA MET A 1 -3.59 -10.81 10.90
C MET A 1 -3.11 -10.15 9.63
N SER A 2 -1.80 -10.06 9.44
CA SER A 2 -1.22 -9.57 8.19
C SER A 2 -1.59 -10.53 7.04
N LYS A 3 -1.86 -10.00 5.85
CA LYS A 3 -2.17 -10.78 4.64
C LYS A 3 -0.99 -10.72 3.67
N PRO A 4 -0.75 -11.75 2.84
CA PRO A 4 0.24 -11.67 1.79
C PRO A 4 -0.10 -10.52 0.83
N LEU A 5 0.92 -9.84 0.32
CA LEU A 5 0.75 -8.87 -0.75
C LEU A 5 0.22 -9.59 -2.00
N MET A 6 -0.63 -8.91 -2.78
CA MET A 6 -1.24 -9.51 -3.97
C MET A 6 -1.95 -10.83 -3.65
N SER A 7 -2.81 -10.83 -2.63
CA SER A 7 -3.40 -12.03 -2.04
C SER A 7 -4.07 -12.95 -3.08
N LYS A 8 -4.74 -12.39 -4.09
CA LYS A 8 -5.35 -13.14 -5.20
C LYS A 8 -4.31 -13.84 -6.08
N ALA A 9 -3.24 -13.15 -6.46
CA ALA A 9 -2.17 -13.73 -7.27
C ALA A 9 -1.35 -14.75 -6.47
N THR A 10 -1.20 -14.54 -5.17
CA THR A 10 -0.58 -15.51 -4.25
C THR A 10 -1.43 -16.77 -4.13
N ALA A 11 -2.77 -16.62 -4.06
CA ALA A 11 -3.68 -17.76 -4.08
C ALA A 11 -3.58 -18.57 -5.39
N VAL A 12 -3.53 -17.91 -6.57
CA VAL A 12 -3.29 -18.58 -7.86
C VAL A 12 -2.01 -19.41 -7.81
N TRP A 13 -0.91 -18.82 -7.35
CA TRP A 13 0.36 -19.55 -7.27
C TRP A 13 0.30 -20.74 -6.31
N LEU A 14 -0.32 -20.58 -5.13
CA LEU A 14 -0.44 -21.65 -4.14
C LEU A 14 -1.31 -22.81 -4.66
N VAL A 15 -2.42 -22.51 -5.35
CA VAL A 15 -3.28 -23.52 -5.98
C VAL A 15 -2.49 -24.31 -7.03
N ASP A 16 -1.69 -23.64 -7.85
CA ASP A 16 -0.96 -24.28 -8.95
C ASP A 16 0.31 -25.04 -8.52
N ASN A 17 0.96 -24.62 -7.42
CA ASN A 17 2.30 -25.08 -7.05
C ASN A 17 2.35 -25.88 -5.73
N THR A 18 1.22 -26.06 -5.03
CA THR A 18 1.18 -26.78 -3.75
C THR A 18 -0.02 -27.73 -3.69
N THR A 19 -0.01 -28.65 -2.73
CA THR A 19 -1.12 -29.57 -2.46
C THR A 19 -1.97 -29.14 -1.25
N LEU A 20 -2.01 -27.83 -0.97
CA LEU A 20 -2.73 -27.27 0.16
C LEU A 20 -4.24 -27.34 -0.07
N SER A 21 -5.00 -27.46 1.02
CA SER A 21 -6.46 -27.37 0.94
C SER A 21 -6.91 -25.94 0.63
N PHE A 22 -8.08 -25.79 0.00
CA PHE A 22 -8.65 -24.47 -0.29
C PHE A 22 -8.87 -23.65 0.98
N ALA A 23 -9.27 -24.30 2.08
CA ALA A 23 -9.38 -23.67 3.40
C ALA A 23 -8.05 -23.10 3.91
N GLN A 24 -6.92 -23.81 3.74
CA GLN A 24 -5.60 -23.32 4.14
C GLN A 24 -5.15 -22.11 3.31
N ILE A 25 -5.36 -22.16 2.00
CA ILE A 25 -5.05 -21.04 1.09
C ILE A 25 -5.94 -19.84 1.40
N ALA A 26 -7.23 -20.07 1.67
CA ALA A 26 -8.20 -19.05 2.04
C ALA A 26 -7.82 -18.34 3.35
N ASP A 27 -7.44 -19.10 4.39
CA ASP A 27 -6.99 -18.55 5.68
C ASP A 27 -5.71 -17.70 5.51
N PHE A 28 -4.74 -18.20 4.73
CA PHE A 28 -3.49 -17.49 4.48
C PHE A 28 -3.66 -16.21 3.65
N CYS A 29 -4.41 -16.28 2.54
CA CYS A 29 -4.66 -15.14 1.66
C CYS A 29 -5.76 -14.21 2.19
N GLY A 30 -6.49 -14.61 3.25
CA GLY A 30 -7.60 -13.87 3.81
C GLY A 30 -8.74 -13.68 2.81
N MET A 31 -9.05 -14.74 2.06
CA MET A 31 -10.12 -14.86 1.06
C MET A 31 -11.16 -15.88 1.54
N HIS A 32 -12.32 -15.93 0.92
CA HIS A 32 -13.28 -17.01 1.17
C HIS A 32 -12.88 -18.28 0.41
N GLU A 33 -13.17 -19.46 0.96
CA GLU A 33 -12.84 -20.75 0.33
C GLU A 33 -13.41 -20.89 -1.09
N LEU A 34 -14.67 -20.48 -1.29
CA LEU A 34 -15.30 -20.42 -2.62
C LEU A 34 -14.55 -19.55 -3.64
N GLU A 35 -13.88 -18.48 -3.21
CA GLU A 35 -13.06 -17.67 -4.11
C GLU A 35 -11.80 -18.41 -4.54
N VAL A 36 -11.21 -19.21 -3.65
CA VAL A 36 -10.05 -20.06 -3.95
C VAL A 36 -10.46 -21.22 -4.86
N GLN A 37 -11.62 -21.81 -4.62
CA GLN A 37 -12.20 -22.83 -5.50
C GLN A 37 -12.43 -22.26 -6.91
N GLY A 38 -13.05 -21.08 -7.02
CA GLY A 38 -13.22 -20.41 -8.31
C GLY A 38 -11.90 -19.99 -8.97
N ILE A 39 -10.79 -19.88 -8.23
CA ILE A 39 -9.45 -19.73 -8.80
C ILE A 39 -8.96 -21.06 -9.39
N ALA A 40 -9.12 -22.15 -8.66
CA ALA A 40 -8.77 -23.50 -9.13
C ALA A 40 -9.59 -23.92 -10.36
N ASP A 41 -10.86 -23.52 -10.41
CA ASP A 41 -11.76 -23.76 -11.54
C ASP A 41 -11.47 -22.84 -12.75
N GLY A 42 -10.68 -21.78 -12.56
CA GLY A 42 -10.27 -20.84 -13.62
C GLY A 42 -11.22 -19.64 -13.84
N ASP A 43 -12.29 -19.51 -13.05
CA ASP A 43 -13.35 -18.52 -13.21
C ASP A 43 -13.03 -17.15 -12.59
N VAL A 44 -12.33 -17.12 -11.45
CA VAL A 44 -12.24 -15.91 -10.60
C VAL A 44 -10.96 -15.09 -10.87
N ALA A 45 -9.90 -15.71 -11.39
CA ALA A 45 -8.59 -15.08 -11.59
C ALA A 45 -8.06 -15.21 -13.02
N THR A 46 -8.95 -15.31 -14.02
CA THR A 46 -8.57 -15.38 -15.43
C THR A 46 -7.63 -14.22 -15.80
N GLY A 47 -6.42 -14.55 -16.29
CA GLY A 47 -5.40 -13.57 -16.68
C GLY A 47 -4.52 -13.03 -15.53
N VAL A 48 -4.71 -13.48 -14.29
CA VAL A 48 -3.83 -13.13 -13.17
C VAL A 48 -2.62 -14.06 -13.18
N LYS A 49 -1.42 -13.50 -13.33
CA LYS A 49 -0.17 -14.25 -13.20
C LYS A 49 0.08 -14.59 -11.73
N GLY A 50 0.34 -15.87 -11.43
CA GLY A 50 0.69 -16.34 -10.10
C GLY A 50 1.85 -15.56 -9.49
N PHE A 51 1.72 -15.20 -8.21
CA PHE A 51 2.72 -14.49 -7.43
C PHE A 51 3.32 -15.43 -6.37
N ASP A 52 4.58 -15.80 -6.54
CA ASP A 52 5.29 -16.72 -5.65
C ASP A 52 5.57 -16.06 -4.27
N PRO A 53 4.97 -16.53 -3.16
CA PRO A 53 5.20 -15.96 -1.84
C PRO A 53 6.57 -16.32 -1.24
N VAL A 54 7.21 -17.40 -1.70
CA VAL A 54 8.54 -17.83 -1.24
C VAL A 54 9.62 -17.01 -1.94
N ALA A 55 9.56 -16.91 -3.27
CA ALA A 55 10.51 -16.10 -4.04
C ALA A 55 10.47 -14.60 -3.66
N ASN A 56 9.30 -14.11 -3.24
CA ASN A 56 9.12 -12.73 -2.79
C ASN A 56 9.29 -12.54 -1.27
N ASN A 57 9.87 -13.52 -0.57
CA ASN A 57 10.25 -13.44 0.84
C ASN A 57 9.07 -13.12 1.79
N GLN A 58 7.85 -13.54 1.43
CA GLN A 58 6.64 -13.39 2.26
C GLN A 58 6.34 -14.66 3.07
N LEU A 59 6.80 -15.82 2.60
CA LEU A 59 6.57 -17.11 3.24
C LEU A 59 7.86 -17.93 3.18
N ASP A 60 8.15 -18.69 4.24
CA ASP A 60 9.24 -19.66 4.21
C ASP A 60 8.73 -20.98 3.61
N ALA A 61 9.54 -21.64 2.78
CA ALA A 61 9.17 -22.92 2.17
C ALA A 61 8.79 -23.99 3.20
N ILE A 62 9.44 -23.96 4.38
CA ILE A 62 9.16 -24.84 5.52
C ILE A 62 7.71 -24.71 6.00
N GLU A 63 7.09 -23.53 5.91
CA GLU A 63 5.69 -23.34 6.30
C GLU A 63 4.74 -24.07 5.33
N ILE A 64 5.06 -24.07 4.04
CA ILE A 64 4.30 -24.82 3.02
C ILE A 64 4.43 -26.32 3.30
N GLU A 65 5.65 -26.81 3.56
CA GLU A 65 5.87 -28.24 3.84
C GLU A 65 5.10 -28.73 5.08
N LYS A 66 5.06 -27.94 6.15
CA LYS A 66 4.25 -28.26 7.34
C LYS A 66 2.76 -28.26 6.99
N ALA A 67 2.30 -27.25 6.25
CA ALA A 67 0.91 -27.11 5.84
C ALA A 67 0.44 -28.24 4.91
N GLN A 68 1.31 -28.77 4.05
CA GLN A 68 1.00 -29.92 3.21
C GLN A 68 0.89 -31.24 4.00
N LYS A 69 1.57 -31.35 5.15
CA LYS A 69 1.52 -32.54 6.02
C LYS A 69 0.38 -32.52 7.03
N ASP A 70 -0.15 -31.34 7.34
CA ASP A 70 -1.24 -31.15 8.29
C ASP A 70 -2.25 -30.11 7.77
N VAL A 71 -3.45 -30.58 7.46
CA VAL A 71 -4.56 -29.77 6.94
C VAL A 71 -5.03 -28.71 7.95
N MET A 72 -4.82 -28.95 9.25
CA MET A 72 -5.18 -28.01 10.32
C MET A 72 -4.10 -26.95 10.56
N TYR A 73 -2.93 -27.09 9.95
CA TYR A 73 -1.84 -26.14 10.10
C TYR A 73 -2.16 -24.83 9.40
N ARG A 74 -1.99 -23.73 10.14
CA ARG A 74 -2.17 -22.36 9.64
C ARG A 74 -0.82 -21.72 9.37
N MET A 75 -0.54 -21.50 8.09
CA MET A 75 0.70 -20.86 7.64
C MET A 75 0.82 -19.45 8.20
N LYS A 76 2.04 -19.07 8.60
CA LYS A 76 2.34 -17.74 9.10
C LYS A 76 3.23 -17.00 8.11
N LEU A 77 2.88 -15.74 7.84
CA LEU A 77 3.74 -14.86 7.07
C LEU A 77 5.08 -14.69 7.75
N LYS A 78 6.13 -14.64 6.93
CA LYS A 78 7.48 -14.36 7.37
C LYS A 78 7.54 -12.95 7.95
N PHE A 79 8.16 -12.82 9.11
CA PHE A 79 8.37 -11.52 9.73
C PHE A 79 9.44 -10.73 8.97
N TYR A 80 9.07 -9.58 8.42
CA TYR A 80 10.00 -8.71 7.71
C TYR A 80 10.67 -7.73 8.68
N ALA A 81 11.85 -8.09 9.17
CA ALA A 81 12.60 -7.31 10.15
C ALA A 81 12.93 -5.88 9.68
N ALA A 82 13.10 -5.66 8.37
CA ALA A 82 13.40 -4.35 7.81
C ALA A 82 12.21 -3.38 7.78
N ALA A 83 10.97 -3.84 7.97
CA ALA A 83 9.80 -2.96 8.14
C ALA A 83 9.64 -2.42 9.57
N VAL A 84 10.44 -2.91 10.53
CA VAL A 84 10.38 -2.44 11.91
C VAL A 84 10.91 -1.00 11.97
N GLY A 85 10.03 -0.06 12.33
CA GLY A 85 10.38 1.36 12.48
C GLY A 85 10.12 2.22 11.25
N GLU A 86 9.56 1.67 10.16
CA GLU A 86 9.01 2.51 9.09
C GLU A 86 7.76 3.24 9.60
N GLU A 87 7.93 4.48 10.04
CA GLU A 87 6.81 5.37 10.25
C GLU A 87 6.14 5.67 8.90
N LYS A 88 4.82 5.50 8.83
CA LYS A 88 4.04 5.99 7.68
C LYS A 88 4.37 7.46 7.46
N ARG A 89 5.17 7.77 6.43
CA ARG A 89 5.33 9.15 5.97
C ARG A 89 3.92 9.68 5.67
N ARG A 90 3.53 10.74 6.38
CA ARG A 90 2.26 11.42 6.10
C ARG A 90 2.34 11.94 4.67
N GLY A 91 1.66 11.24 3.75
CA GLY A 91 1.61 11.62 2.35
C GLY A 91 0.96 13.01 2.17
N PRO A 92 1.03 13.57 0.95
CA PRO A 92 0.34 14.82 0.63
C PRO A 92 -1.15 14.67 0.96
N ARG A 93 -1.65 15.49 1.90
CA ARG A 93 -3.09 15.50 2.22
C ARG A 93 -3.84 16.18 1.08
N TYR A 94 -4.90 15.52 0.59
CA TYR A 94 -5.80 16.11 -0.40
C TYR A 94 -6.33 17.46 0.09
N THR A 95 -6.10 18.52 -0.69
CA THR A 95 -6.72 19.83 -0.45
C THR A 95 -8.04 19.91 -1.23
N PRO A 96 -9.19 20.01 -0.55
CA PRO A 96 -10.49 20.11 -1.21
C PRO A 96 -10.58 21.38 -2.05
N LEU A 97 -11.34 21.34 -3.15
CA LEU A 97 -11.43 22.42 -4.15
C LEU A 97 -11.77 23.78 -3.51
N SER A 98 -12.67 23.79 -2.53
CA SER A 98 -13.07 24.99 -1.78
C SER A 98 -11.92 25.68 -1.04
N LYS A 99 -10.88 24.92 -0.64
CA LYS A 99 -9.70 25.42 0.09
C LYS A 99 -8.47 25.59 -0.78
N ARG A 100 -8.57 25.34 -2.10
CA ARG A 100 -7.41 25.46 -3.01
C ARG A 100 -7.00 26.92 -3.25
N GLN A 101 -7.94 27.86 -3.13
CA GLN A 101 -7.68 29.29 -3.30
C GLN A 101 -7.10 29.96 -2.04
N ASP A 102 -7.24 29.35 -0.86
CA ASP A 102 -6.79 29.91 0.41
C ASP A 102 -5.28 30.22 0.41
N ARG A 103 -4.47 29.32 -0.16
CA ARG A 103 -3.01 29.49 -0.20
C ARG A 103 -2.59 30.61 -1.16
N PRO A 104 -3.03 30.65 -2.44
CA PRO A 104 -2.77 31.79 -3.32
C PRO A 104 -3.27 33.13 -2.75
N ALA A 105 -4.46 33.16 -2.15
CA ALA A 105 -5.04 34.38 -1.58
C ALA A 105 -4.21 34.90 -0.39
N ALA A 106 -3.74 34.01 0.49
CA ALA A 106 -2.87 34.38 1.61
C ALA A 106 -1.52 34.95 1.13
N ILE A 107 -0.91 34.35 0.10
CA ILE A 107 0.33 34.87 -0.49
C ILE A 107 0.10 36.26 -1.09
N LEU A 108 -0.97 36.44 -1.86
CA LEU A 108 -1.32 37.72 -2.48
C LEU A 108 -1.51 38.82 -1.43
N TRP A 109 -2.22 38.52 -0.35
CA TRP A 109 -2.45 39.46 0.74
C TRP A 109 -1.14 39.87 1.43
N LEU A 110 -0.28 38.92 1.77
CA LEU A 110 1.03 39.21 2.38
C LEU A 110 1.92 40.04 1.46
N VAL A 111 1.97 39.70 0.17
CA VAL A 111 2.77 40.47 -0.80
C VAL A 111 2.25 41.90 -0.96
N LYS A 112 0.92 42.11 -0.91
CA LYS A 112 0.30 43.42 -1.12
C LYS A 112 0.37 44.33 0.12
N PHE A 113 0.18 43.76 1.31
CA PHE A 113 0.01 44.54 2.55
C PHE A 113 1.22 44.48 3.48
N HIS A 114 2.14 43.53 3.28
CA HIS A 114 3.35 43.35 4.08
C HIS A 114 4.61 43.21 3.21
N PRO A 115 4.97 44.26 2.43
CA PRO A 115 6.15 44.22 1.55
C PRO A 115 7.48 44.07 2.31
N GLU A 116 7.49 44.30 3.64
CA GLU A 116 8.64 44.06 4.52
C GLU A 116 8.97 42.57 4.69
N LEU A 117 8.03 41.66 4.40
CA LEU A 117 8.25 40.23 4.53
C LEU A 117 9.08 39.68 3.37
N SER A 118 10.25 39.12 3.69
CA SER A 118 11.03 38.37 2.72
C SER A 118 10.28 37.12 2.22
N ASP A 119 10.59 36.67 1.00
CA ASP A 119 10.02 35.44 0.44
C ASP A 119 10.30 34.20 1.33
N GLY A 120 11.41 34.22 2.09
CA GLY A 120 11.72 33.19 3.08
C GLY A 120 10.76 33.19 4.27
N ALA A 121 10.33 34.38 4.72
CA ALA A 121 9.34 34.51 5.80
C ALA A 121 7.94 34.09 5.30
N ILE A 122 7.54 34.53 4.11
CA ILE A 122 6.26 34.15 3.48
C ILE A 122 6.19 32.63 3.27
N GLY A 123 7.29 32.01 2.80
CA GLY A 123 7.39 30.56 2.61
C GLY A 123 7.19 29.76 3.90
N LYS A 124 7.73 30.25 5.02
CA LYS A 124 7.56 29.63 6.35
C LYS A 124 6.14 29.81 6.90
N LEU A 125 5.53 30.97 6.72
CA LEU A 125 4.19 31.28 7.23
C LEU A 125 3.08 30.50 6.51
N VAL A 126 3.19 30.38 5.18
CA VAL A 126 2.11 29.82 4.33
C VAL A 126 2.39 28.38 3.90
N GLY A 127 3.62 27.88 4.07
CA GLY A 127 4.02 26.55 3.62
C GLY A 127 4.07 26.46 2.10
N THR A 128 4.76 27.41 1.47
CA THR A 128 4.91 27.53 0.01
C THR A 128 6.37 27.70 -0.39
N THR A 129 6.67 27.67 -1.68
CA THR A 129 8.03 27.83 -2.22
C THR A 129 8.24 29.22 -2.82
N LYS A 130 9.51 29.66 -2.90
CA LYS A 130 9.88 30.97 -3.49
C LYS A 130 9.36 31.16 -4.92
N PRO A 131 9.46 30.17 -5.84
CA PRO A 131 8.93 30.32 -7.19
C PRO A 131 7.42 30.59 -7.20
N THR A 132 6.65 29.94 -6.31
CA THR A 132 5.21 30.17 -6.20
C THR A 132 4.88 31.58 -5.69
N ILE A 133 5.68 32.12 -4.77
CA ILE A 133 5.51 33.49 -4.27
C ILE A 133 5.78 34.51 -5.39
N GLN A 134 6.86 34.32 -6.15
CA GLN A 134 7.22 35.20 -7.26
C GLN A 134 6.14 35.21 -8.35
N ALA A 135 5.60 34.04 -8.73
CA ALA A 135 4.52 33.94 -9.71
C ALA A 135 3.23 34.70 -9.31
N ILE A 136 2.97 34.88 -8.00
CA ILE A 136 1.81 35.63 -7.49
C ILE A 136 2.11 37.13 -7.38
N ARG A 137 3.37 37.50 -7.19
CA ARG A 137 3.82 38.91 -7.14
C ARG A 137 3.78 39.58 -8.52
N GLY A 138 3.96 38.80 -9.59
CA GLY A 138 4.08 39.27 -10.96
C GLY A 138 5.53 39.31 -11.43
#